data_AF-A0A4Y7TXU8-F1
#
_entry.id   AF-A0A4Y7TXU8-F1
#
_cell.length_a   1.000
_cell.length_b   1.000
_cell.length_c   1.000
_cell.angle_alpha   90.00
_cell.angle_beta   90.00
_cell.angle_gamma   90.00
#
_symmetry.space_group_name_H-M   'P 1'
#
loop_
_entity.id
_entity.type
_entity.pdbx_description
1 polymer ?
#
loop_
_entity_poly.entity_id
_entity_poly.type
_entity_poly.pdbx_seq_one_letter_code
_entity_poly.pdbx_strand_id
1 'polypeptide(L)'
;MTGVKATDGNREKREQKKGSTNGIYHYQLLASDRKDRDESQSSDYQKSRLRRKGRPRQRVGCGQAPSDIALWAHVKSTRLRKVVEVTMLKVPHVIRMLRRQKIVRGKVSFGKVWDTLRVAAKVHVLKHVRLDHLKELASAQGWKRITHAGLRARVDDHIRSYFLPPVETRAMMQVTDTVLSGSAALKIADVSKGWDDGDLDFYTPNSQLRRVVNWFRMHGYKVTRVHDAPYDPKTLPQDEKEPVINRSFAVHSCMEQIVYLKHKVFNTVLNVIQSRSESALAPLTFFHSTLVMNFVSGNGVVCAYPKLTMNGKGMVNGVLSPGPGFEDTWSPRGTRAVAALIKYQDRGYKFVQGVEEDNTEQEEHRKGGP
;
A
#
# COMPACT_ATOMS: atom_id res chain seq x y z
N MET A 1 64.55 -18.67 42.21
CA MET A 1 64.17 -18.33 43.60
C MET A 1 63.46 -16.98 43.59
N THR A 2 62.19 -17.07 43.99
CA THR A 2 61.23 -16.05 44.47
C THR A 2 61.72 -14.62 44.73
N GLY A 3 60.93 -13.64 44.27
CA GLY A 3 60.96 -12.26 44.75
C GLY A 3 59.86 -11.39 44.12
N VAL A 4 58.68 -11.36 44.76
CA VAL A 4 57.53 -10.50 44.48
C VAL A 4 57.64 -9.19 45.29
N LYS A 5 57.27 -8.04 44.68
CA LYS A 5 56.74 -6.77 45.26
C LYS A 5 56.36 -5.85 44.06
N ALA A 6 55.09 -5.51 43.77
CA ALA A 6 54.21 -4.50 44.38
C ALA A 6 54.87 -3.09 44.45
N THR A 7 54.32 -1.95 44.03
CA THR A 7 52.97 -1.51 43.64
C THR A 7 53.03 -0.07 43.06
N ASP A 8 51.92 0.34 42.44
CA ASP A 8 51.35 1.71 42.37
C ASP A 8 51.88 2.75 41.37
N GLY A 9 50.91 3.25 40.60
CA GLY A 9 50.96 4.58 40.02
C GLY A 9 50.32 4.68 38.65
N ASN A 10 48.98 4.64 38.55
CA ASN A 10 48.38 5.46 37.50
C ASN A 10 46.99 6.00 37.83
N ARG A 11 46.83 7.25 37.40
CA ARG A 11 45.99 8.30 37.94
C ARG A 11 44.75 8.42 37.05
N GLU A 12 43.58 8.14 37.62
CA GLU A 12 42.29 8.37 36.97
C GLU A 12 42.11 9.84 36.57
N LYS A 13 42.03 10.11 35.27
CA LYS A 13 41.40 11.31 34.73
C LYS A 13 39.95 10.97 34.37
N ARG A 14 39.02 11.43 35.21
CA ARG A 14 37.59 11.50 34.90
C ARG A 14 37.37 12.57 33.82
N GLU A 15 37.07 12.14 32.60
CA GLU A 15 36.44 13.00 31.59
C GLU A 15 34.91 12.81 31.62
N GLN A 16 34.22 13.90 31.94
CA GLN A 16 32.78 14.06 31.78
C GLN A 16 32.43 14.05 30.28
N LYS A 17 31.85 12.97 29.77
CA LYS A 17 31.09 13.00 28.52
C LYS A 17 29.59 13.11 28.84
N LYS A 18 29.05 14.30 28.58
CA LYS A 18 27.61 14.55 28.51
C LYS A 18 27.03 13.67 27.40
N GLY A 19 26.31 12.62 27.80
CA GLY A 19 25.53 11.79 26.90
C GLY A 19 24.33 12.56 26.39
N SER A 20 24.36 12.90 25.11
CA SER A 20 23.22 13.43 24.36
C SER A 20 22.12 12.37 24.28
N THR A 21 20.90 12.77 24.61
CA THR A 21 19.66 12.00 24.50
C THR A 21 19.42 11.60 23.05
N ASN A 22 19.65 10.33 22.71
CA ASN A 22 19.19 9.75 21.46
C ASN A 22 17.67 9.56 21.54
N GLY A 23 16.94 10.29 20.69
CA GLY A 23 15.51 10.13 20.47
C GLY A 23 15.23 8.77 19.82
N ILE A 24 14.71 7.84 20.62
CA ILE A 24 14.15 6.58 20.16
C ILE A 24 12.76 6.88 19.59
N TYR A 25 12.61 6.78 18.27
CA TYR A 25 11.28 6.77 17.64
C TYR A 25 10.61 5.42 17.91
N HIS A 26 9.80 5.38 18.97
CA HIS A 26 8.86 4.29 19.22
C HIS A 26 7.76 4.30 18.14
N TYR A 27 7.81 3.38 17.19
CA TYR A 27 6.63 3.03 16.39
C TYR A 27 5.70 2.19 17.26
N GLN A 28 4.72 2.84 17.87
CA GLN A 28 3.65 2.17 18.60
C GLN A 28 2.64 1.62 17.57
N LEU A 29 2.87 0.40 17.11
CA LEU A 29 1.85 -0.39 16.42
C LEU A 29 0.75 -0.72 17.44
N LEU A 30 -0.42 -0.10 17.27
CA LEU A 30 -1.64 -0.46 17.99
C LEU A 30 -2.12 -1.84 17.49
N ALA A 31 -1.52 -2.90 18.03
CA ALA A 31 -2.15 -4.22 18.07
C ALA A 31 -3.27 -4.14 19.10
N SER A 32 -4.51 -4.23 18.64
CA SER A 32 -5.66 -4.32 19.52
C SER A 32 -5.68 -5.70 20.15
N ASP A 33 -5.74 -5.74 21.48
CA ASP A 33 -6.01 -6.90 22.31
C ASP A 33 -7.05 -7.83 21.68
N ARG A 34 -6.63 -9.05 21.35
CA ARG A 34 -7.53 -10.21 21.33
C ARG A 34 -7.05 -11.15 22.41
N LYS A 35 -7.70 -11.03 23.57
CA LYS A 35 -7.67 -12.02 24.64
C LYS A 35 -8.07 -13.38 24.09
N ASP A 36 -7.26 -14.35 24.45
CA ASP A 36 -7.49 -15.77 24.33
C ASP A 36 -8.89 -16.16 24.83
N ARG A 37 -9.58 -16.94 24.00
CA ARG A 37 -10.57 -17.92 24.46
C ARG A 37 -10.19 -19.25 23.83
N ASP A 38 -9.40 -20.01 24.59
CA ASP A 38 -9.49 -21.45 24.58
C ASP A 38 -10.84 -21.86 25.16
N GLU A 39 -11.68 -22.46 24.32
CA GLU A 39 -12.73 -23.37 24.77
C GLU A 39 -12.80 -24.52 23.78
N SER A 40 -12.10 -25.59 24.13
CA SER A 40 -12.32 -26.93 23.64
C SER A 40 -13.69 -27.44 24.10
N GLN A 41 -14.56 -27.82 23.17
CA GLN A 41 -15.51 -28.96 23.22
C GLN A 41 -16.44 -28.84 21.99
N SER A 42 -16.34 -29.75 21.02
CA SER A 42 -17.00 -31.06 20.98
C SER A 42 -18.47 -30.96 20.57
N SER A 43 -18.75 -31.62 19.44
CA SER A 43 -19.97 -32.33 19.02
C SER A 43 -21.36 -31.82 19.43
N ASP A 44 -22.28 -31.91 18.47
CA ASP A 44 -23.74 -31.87 18.63
C ASP A 44 -24.42 -30.50 18.66
N TYR A 45 -24.68 -29.95 17.47
CA TYR A 45 -25.80 -29.00 17.31
C TYR A 45 -26.48 -29.10 15.94
N GLN A 46 -27.01 -30.28 15.63
CA GLN A 46 -28.15 -30.43 14.72
C GLN A 46 -29.32 -31.08 15.49
N LYS A 47 -30.25 -30.24 15.96
CA LYS A 47 -31.69 -30.52 16.24
C LYS A 47 -32.17 -29.63 17.39
N SER A 48 -32.87 -28.54 17.06
CA SER A 48 -34.07 -28.07 17.77
C SER A 48 -34.41 -26.64 17.34
N ARG A 49 -35.35 -26.51 16.40
CA ARG A 49 -36.06 -25.25 16.17
C ARG A 49 -37.54 -25.53 15.96
N LEU A 50 -38.25 -25.74 17.07
CA LEU A 50 -39.70 -25.63 17.15
C LEU A 50 -40.05 -24.87 18.44
N ARG A 51 -40.92 -23.87 18.27
CA ARG A 51 -41.69 -23.13 19.29
C ARG A 51 -40.93 -22.11 20.15
N ARG A 52 -41.01 -20.83 19.74
CA ARG A 52 -41.25 -19.73 20.69
C ARG A 52 -42.31 -18.77 20.16
N LYS A 53 -43.41 -18.67 20.91
CA LYS A 53 -44.54 -17.76 20.74
C LYS A 53 -44.12 -16.33 21.13
N GLY A 54 -44.63 -15.37 20.37
CA GLY A 54 -45.12 -14.05 20.80
C GLY A 54 -44.29 -13.20 21.75
N ARG A 55 -43.57 -12.20 21.19
CA ARG A 55 -43.42 -10.87 21.82
C ARG A 55 -43.72 -9.79 20.76
N PRO A 56 -44.51 -8.77 21.07
CA PRO A 56 -44.83 -7.70 20.13
C PRO A 56 -43.57 -6.85 19.86
N ARG A 57 -43.22 -6.71 18.58
CA ARG A 57 -42.15 -5.84 18.10
C ARG A 57 -42.56 -4.38 18.33
N GLN A 58 -41.88 -3.69 19.23
CA GLN A 58 -41.80 -2.23 19.17
C GLN A 58 -41.20 -1.86 17.81
N ARG A 59 -41.94 -1.07 17.02
CA ARG A 59 -41.45 -0.45 15.79
C ARG A 59 -40.37 0.54 16.18
N VAL A 60 -39.11 0.09 16.17
CA VAL A 60 -37.97 1.00 16.08
C VAL A 60 -38.14 1.74 14.76
N GLY A 61 -38.40 3.05 14.86
CA GLY A 61 -38.53 3.91 13.70
C GLY A 61 -37.31 3.73 12.81
N CYS A 62 -37.54 3.28 11.58
CA CYS A 62 -36.53 3.32 10.54
C CYS A 62 -36.24 4.80 10.29
N GLY A 63 -35.24 5.35 11.02
CA GLY A 63 -34.73 6.67 10.74
C GLY A 63 -34.38 6.71 9.26
N GLN A 64 -35.06 7.58 8.52
CA GLN A 64 -34.75 7.82 7.11
C GLN A 64 -33.26 8.13 7.05
N ALA A 65 -32.50 7.29 6.35
CA ALA A 65 -31.11 7.58 6.07
C ALA A 65 -31.05 9.00 5.49
N PRO A 66 -30.15 9.88 5.98
CA PRO A 66 -30.03 11.25 5.49
C PRO A 66 -30.07 11.21 3.98
N SER A 67 -31.05 11.90 3.39
CA SER A 67 -31.21 11.89 1.93
C SER A 67 -29.88 12.33 1.32
N ASP A 68 -29.26 11.46 0.51
CA ASP A 68 -28.00 11.69 -0.23
C ASP A 68 -28.07 12.89 -1.23
N ILE A 69 -29.10 13.72 -1.13
CA ILE A 69 -29.62 14.66 -2.13
C ILE A 69 -28.81 15.96 -2.20
N ALA A 70 -27.88 16.24 -1.27
CA ALA A 70 -27.07 17.46 -1.32
C ALA A 70 -25.57 17.24 -1.07
N LEU A 71 -25.02 16.07 -1.45
CA LEU A 71 -23.59 15.79 -1.29
C LEU A 71 -22.73 16.89 -1.94
N TRP A 72 -23.12 17.41 -3.10
CA TRP A 72 -22.34 18.40 -3.81
C TRP A 72 -22.18 19.73 -3.06
N ALA A 73 -23.20 20.14 -2.30
CA ALA A 73 -23.17 21.39 -1.54
C ALA A 73 -22.08 21.38 -0.45
N HIS A 74 -21.77 20.20 0.09
CA HIS A 74 -20.78 20.03 1.16
C HIS A 74 -19.33 20.05 0.69
N VAL A 75 -19.06 19.94 -0.62
CA VAL A 75 -17.70 20.09 -1.16
C VAL A 75 -17.38 21.58 -1.25
N LYS A 76 -16.72 22.13 -0.22
CA LYS A 76 -16.33 23.56 -0.18
C LYS A 76 -15.22 23.90 -1.20
N SER A 77 -14.38 22.92 -1.53
CA SER A 77 -13.23 23.09 -2.44
C SER A 77 -13.68 23.18 -3.91
N THR A 78 -13.54 24.36 -4.51
CA THR A 78 -13.78 24.59 -5.95
C THR A 78 -12.86 23.73 -6.81
N ARG A 79 -11.63 23.50 -6.35
CA ARG A 79 -10.65 22.59 -6.97
C ARG A 79 -11.19 21.16 -7.06
N LEU A 80 -11.71 20.60 -5.96
CA LEU A 80 -12.26 19.23 -5.96
C LEU A 80 -13.47 19.09 -6.88
N ARG A 81 -14.35 20.10 -6.91
CA ARG A 81 -15.49 20.11 -7.84
C ARG A 81 -15.01 19.99 -9.28
N LYS A 82 -14.02 20.82 -9.67
CA LYS A 82 -13.42 20.80 -11.00
C LYS A 82 -12.76 19.45 -11.34
N VAL A 83 -12.14 18.78 -10.37
CA VAL A 83 -11.56 17.43 -10.57
C VAL A 83 -12.65 16.41 -10.88
N VAL A 84 -13.73 16.37 -10.09
CA VAL A 84 -14.84 15.43 -10.32
C VAL A 84 -15.54 15.77 -11.64
N GLU A 85 -15.67 17.05 -11.96
CA GLU A 85 -16.15 17.57 -13.25
C GLU A 85 -15.38 17.01 -14.44
N VAL A 86 -14.07 17.24 -14.48
CA VAL A 86 -13.21 16.73 -15.54
C VAL A 86 -13.25 15.21 -15.60
N THR A 87 -13.33 14.52 -14.45
CA THR A 87 -13.39 13.06 -14.42
C THR A 87 -14.69 12.52 -15.00
N MET A 88 -15.84 13.14 -14.71
CA MET A 88 -17.13 12.76 -15.30
C MET A 88 -17.13 12.90 -16.83
N LEU A 89 -16.47 13.92 -17.35
CA LEU A 89 -16.34 14.13 -18.79
C LEU A 89 -15.45 13.09 -19.48
N LYS A 90 -14.74 12.24 -18.72
CA LYS A 90 -13.98 11.10 -19.25
C LYS A 90 -14.75 9.78 -19.19
N VAL A 91 -15.89 9.73 -18.50
CA VAL A 91 -16.67 8.49 -18.34
C VAL A 91 -17.72 8.39 -19.45
N PRO A 92 -17.64 7.44 -20.41
CA PRO A 92 -18.51 7.39 -21.57
C PRO A 92 -20.01 7.33 -21.24
N HIS A 93 -20.38 6.60 -20.19
CA HIS A 93 -21.77 6.51 -19.74
C HIS A 93 -22.30 7.86 -19.24
N VAL A 94 -21.48 8.60 -18.49
CA VAL A 94 -21.82 9.93 -18.00
C VAL A 94 -21.91 10.92 -19.15
N ILE A 95 -20.99 10.88 -20.12
CA ILE A 95 -21.06 11.70 -21.34
C ILE A 95 -22.38 11.44 -22.09
N ARG A 96 -22.76 10.17 -22.27
CA ARG A 96 -24.02 9.81 -22.94
C ARG A 96 -25.24 10.36 -22.18
N MET A 97 -25.21 10.31 -20.84
CA MET A 97 -26.26 10.88 -19.99
C MET A 97 -26.32 12.41 -20.12
N LEU A 98 -25.18 13.09 -20.05
CA LEU A 98 -25.05 14.55 -20.20
C LEU A 98 -25.57 15.03 -21.56
N ARG A 99 -25.28 14.28 -22.64
CA ARG A 99 -25.80 14.55 -23.98
C ARG A 99 -27.33 14.44 -24.04
N ARG A 100 -27.91 13.39 -23.44
CA ARG A 100 -29.38 13.19 -23.40
C ARG A 100 -30.10 14.29 -22.63
N GLN A 101 -29.51 14.78 -21.54
CA GLN A 101 -30.11 15.84 -20.73
C GLN A 101 -29.90 17.26 -21.31
N LYS A 102 -29.34 17.39 -22.52
CA LYS A 102 -29.05 18.68 -23.18
C LYS A 102 -28.21 19.62 -22.30
N ILE A 103 -27.41 19.08 -21.38
CA ILE A 103 -26.55 19.86 -20.46
C ILE A 103 -25.43 20.60 -21.21
N VAL A 104 -25.20 20.26 -22.48
CA VAL A 104 -24.18 20.82 -23.37
C VAL A 104 -24.33 22.35 -23.58
N ARG A 105 -25.39 23.01 -23.11
CA ARG A 105 -25.63 24.47 -23.25
C ARG A 105 -25.49 25.29 -21.96
N GLY A 106 -24.75 24.83 -20.96
CA GLY A 106 -24.41 25.65 -19.77
C GLY A 106 -25.56 25.97 -18.81
N LYS A 107 -26.76 25.40 -19.01
CA LYS A 107 -27.96 25.72 -18.20
C LYS A 107 -28.08 24.93 -16.88
N VAL A 108 -27.28 23.88 -16.68
CA VAL A 108 -27.36 23.03 -15.49
C VAL A 108 -26.02 23.03 -14.77
N SER A 109 -26.02 23.40 -13.49
CA SER A 109 -24.81 23.31 -12.67
C SER A 109 -24.42 21.85 -12.49
N PHE A 110 -23.12 21.58 -12.50
CA PHE A 110 -22.62 20.21 -12.40
C PHE A 110 -23.04 19.52 -11.08
N GLY A 111 -23.22 20.29 -10.01
CA GLY A 111 -23.77 19.76 -8.76
C GLY A 111 -25.13 19.11 -8.91
N LYS A 112 -26.05 19.75 -9.65
CA LYS A 112 -27.35 19.15 -9.96
C LYS A 112 -27.20 17.86 -10.76
N VAL A 113 -26.25 17.82 -11.70
CA VAL A 113 -25.95 16.60 -12.45
C VAL A 113 -25.47 15.51 -11.51
N TRP A 114 -24.47 15.80 -10.67
CA TRP A 114 -23.94 14.85 -9.69
C TRP A 114 -25.05 14.32 -8.79
N ASP A 115 -25.87 15.19 -8.22
CA ASP A 115 -26.93 14.79 -7.28
C ASP A 115 -27.97 13.88 -7.94
N THR A 116 -28.25 14.06 -9.25
CA THR A 116 -29.13 13.18 -10.03
C THR A 116 -28.48 11.84 -10.45
N LEU A 117 -27.16 11.68 -10.34
CA LEU A 117 -26.51 10.42 -10.69
C LEU A 117 -26.91 9.30 -9.73
N ARG A 118 -27.21 8.12 -10.29
CA ARG A 118 -27.32 6.88 -9.51
C ARG A 118 -26.00 6.59 -8.82
N VAL A 119 -26.06 5.96 -7.65
CA VAL A 119 -24.87 5.61 -6.84
C VAL A 119 -23.82 4.85 -7.66
N ALA A 120 -24.24 3.89 -8.50
CA ALA A 120 -23.31 3.13 -9.34
C ALA A 120 -22.52 4.02 -10.33
N ALA A 121 -23.16 5.05 -10.90
CA ALA A 121 -22.48 5.99 -11.78
C ALA A 121 -21.50 6.89 -11.01
N LYS A 122 -21.89 7.38 -9.83
CA LYS A 122 -20.99 8.13 -8.93
C LYS A 122 -19.76 7.30 -8.56
N VAL A 123 -19.94 6.04 -8.16
CA VAL A 123 -18.84 5.09 -7.87
C VAL A 123 -17.93 4.90 -9.08
N HIS A 124 -18.51 4.75 -10.27
CA HIS A 124 -17.74 4.61 -11.51
C HIS A 124 -16.93 5.87 -11.87
N VAL A 125 -17.40 7.07 -11.50
CA VAL A 125 -16.59 8.30 -11.64
C VAL A 125 -15.45 8.29 -10.62
N LEU A 126 -15.77 8.03 -9.35
CA LEU A 126 -14.80 8.13 -8.26
C LEU A 126 -13.66 7.13 -8.37
N LYS A 127 -13.88 5.95 -8.97
CA LYS A 127 -12.77 5.02 -9.21
C LYS A 127 -11.68 5.59 -10.12
N HIS A 128 -11.92 6.65 -10.88
CA HIS A 128 -10.93 7.33 -11.73
C HIS A 128 -10.34 8.61 -11.11
N VAL A 129 -10.76 9.00 -9.91
CA VAL A 129 -10.25 10.20 -9.23
C VAL A 129 -8.96 9.87 -8.48
N ARG A 130 -7.92 10.72 -8.56
CA ARG A 130 -6.66 10.52 -7.83
C ARG A 130 -6.88 10.28 -6.32
N LEU A 131 -5.99 9.50 -5.70
CA LEU A 131 -6.14 9.08 -4.32
C LEU A 131 -6.12 10.24 -3.31
N ASP A 132 -5.32 11.28 -3.56
CA ASP A 132 -5.29 12.51 -2.75
C ASP A 132 -6.62 13.27 -2.78
N HIS A 133 -7.21 13.43 -3.97
CA HIS A 133 -8.53 14.06 -4.11
C HIS A 133 -9.63 13.19 -3.51
N LEU A 134 -9.54 11.85 -3.60
CA LEU A 134 -10.48 10.96 -2.91
C LEU A 134 -10.36 11.09 -1.39
N LYS A 135 -9.15 11.23 -0.83
CA LYS A 135 -8.94 11.47 0.59
C LYS A 135 -9.60 12.77 1.04
N GLU A 136 -9.39 13.87 0.29
CA GLU A 136 -10.01 15.17 0.59
C GLU A 136 -11.55 15.09 0.50
N LEU A 137 -12.10 14.40 -0.51
CA LEU A 137 -13.53 14.14 -0.62
C LEU A 137 -14.06 13.31 0.55
N ALA A 138 -13.34 12.26 0.99
CA ALA A 138 -13.78 11.41 2.09
C ALA A 138 -13.90 12.15 3.43
N SER A 139 -13.15 13.25 3.60
CA SER A 139 -13.24 14.13 4.76
C SER A 139 -14.51 14.99 4.76
N ALA A 140 -15.19 15.16 3.62
CA ALA A 140 -16.47 15.85 3.55
C ALA A 140 -17.63 14.96 4.03
N GLN A 141 -18.56 15.55 4.79
CA GLN A 141 -19.74 14.85 5.31
C GLN A 141 -20.55 14.22 4.16
N GLY A 142 -20.95 12.95 4.34
CA GLY A 142 -21.71 12.17 3.36
C GLY A 142 -20.87 11.55 2.22
N TRP A 143 -19.67 12.06 1.93
CA TRP A 143 -18.84 11.54 0.84
C TRP A 143 -18.04 10.29 1.19
N LYS A 144 -17.73 10.09 2.48
CA LYS A 144 -16.90 8.97 2.95
C LYS A 144 -17.33 7.62 2.36
N ARG A 145 -18.61 7.28 2.45
CA ARG A 145 -19.13 5.98 1.96
C ARG A 145 -18.96 5.82 0.46
N ILE A 146 -19.29 6.84 -0.33
CA ILE A 146 -19.26 6.74 -1.79
C ILE A 146 -17.84 6.81 -2.36
N THR A 147 -16.96 7.59 -1.72
CA THR A 147 -15.52 7.61 -2.02
C THR A 147 -14.88 6.25 -1.73
N HIS A 148 -15.17 5.65 -0.56
CA HIS A 148 -14.69 4.31 -0.23
C HIS A 148 -15.21 3.27 -1.22
N ALA A 149 -16.47 3.38 -1.67
CA ALA A 149 -17.02 2.49 -2.69
C ALA A 149 -16.32 2.68 -4.05
N GLY A 150 -15.99 3.91 -4.45
CA GLY A 150 -15.18 4.20 -5.65
C GLY A 150 -13.78 3.59 -5.58
N LEU A 151 -13.08 3.77 -4.45
CA LEU A 151 -11.76 3.18 -4.24
C LEU A 151 -11.80 1.65 -4.22
N ARG A 152 -12.81 1.06 -3.58
CA ARG A 152 -13.02 -0.39 -3.61
C ARG A 152 -13.28 -0.88 -5.03
N ALA A 153 -14.16 -0.21 -5.79
CA ALA A 153 -14.41 -0.58 -7.19
C ALA A 153 -13.14 -0.54 -8.05
N ARG A 154 -12.21 0.41 -7.79
CA ARG A 154 -10.89 0.43 -8.44
C ARG A 154 -10.07 -0.82 -8.13
N VAL A 155 -9.97 -1.20 -6.86
CA VAL A 155 -9.28 -2.43 -6.44
C VAL A 155 -9.94 -3.66 -7.08
N ASP A 156 -11.27 -3.71 -7.10
CA ASP A 156 -12.03 -4.83 -7.66
C ASP A 156 -11.81 -4.99 -9.15
N ASP A 157 -11.79 -3.88 -9.90
CA ASP A 157 -11.51 -3.91 -11.34
C ASP A 157 -10.12 -4.43 -11.62
N HIS A 158 -9.14 -4.06 -10.79
CA HIS A 158 -7.77 -4.51 -10.93
C HIS A 158 -7.61 -6.00 -10.59
N ILE A 159 -8.21 -6.49 -9.50
CA ILE A 159 -8.19 -7.94 -9.19
C ILE A 159 -8.89 -8.73 -10.31
N ARG A 160 -9.99 -8.19 -10.87
CA ARG A 160 -10.75 -8.86 -11.93
C ARG A 160 -9.98 -8.96 -13.24
N SER A 161 -9.08 -8.02 -13.56
CA SER A 161 -8.25 -8.12 -14.78
C SER A 161 -7.27 -9.30 -14.74
N TYR A 162 -7.03 -9.86 -13.56
CA TYR A 162 -6.28 -11.10 -13.35
C TYR A 162 -7.20 -12.32 -13.18
N PHE A 163 -8.46 -12.25 -13.61
CA PHE A 163 -9.40 -13.38 -13.56
C PHE A 163 -9.63 -13.95 -12.16
N LEU A 164 -9.47 -13.11 -11.14
CA LEU A 164 -9.71 -13.46 -9.74
C LEU A 164 -11.04 -12.87 -9.26
N PRO A 165 -11.82 -13.59 -8.42
CA PRO A 165 -13.02 -13.05 -7.79
C PRO A 165 -12.66 -12.00 -6.72
N PRO A 166 -12.99 -10.70 -6.90
CA PRO A 166 -12.45 -9.65 -6.03
C PRO A 166 -12.83 -9.77 -4.56
N VAL A 167 -14.09 -10.13 -4.27
CA VAL A 167 -14.61 -10.27 -2.91
C VAL A 167 -13.88 -11.39 -2.17
N GLU A 168 -13.76 -12.56 -2.79
CA GLU A 168 -13.09 -13.73 -2.21
C GLU A 168 -11.58 -13.50 -2.09
N THR A 169 -10.96 -12.83 -3.06
CA THR A 169 -9.53 -12.46 -3.00
C THR A 169 -9.24 -11.59 -1.79
N ARG A 170 -10.06 -10.54 -1.55
CA ARG A 170 -9.89 -9.68 -0.36
C ARG A 170 -10.19 -10.41 0.94
N ALA A 171 -11.17 -11.31 0.95
CA ALA A 171 -11.44 -12.14 2.11
C ALA A 171 -10.24 -13.04 2.44
N MET A 172 -9.61 -13.66 1.43
CA MET A 172 -8.37 -14.42 1.58
C MET A 172 -7.25 -13.53 2.11
N MET A 173 -7.06 -12.33 1.54
CA MET A 173 -6.06 -11.36 2.00
C MET A 173 -6.25 -10.99 3.47
N GLN A 174 -7.50 -10.75 3.90
CA GLN A 174 -7.82 -10.41 5.27
C GLN A 174 -7.58 -11.58 6.24
N VAL A 175 -7.87 -12.81 5.83
CA VAL A 175 -7.72 -14.00 6.69
C VAL A 175 -6.27 -14.45 6.83
N THR A 176 -5.41 -14.09 5.88
CA THR A 176 -4.01 -14.52 5.81
C THR A 176 -3.02 -13.38 6.02
N ASP A 177 -3.49 -12.19 6.36
CA ASP A 177 -2.70 -10.95 6.42
C ASP A 177 -1.84 -10.71 5.16
N THR A 178 -2.32 -11.22 4.02
CA THR A 178 -1.66 -11.06 2.73
C THR A 178 -2.02 -9.69 2.15
N VAL A 179 -1.05 -9.03 1.54
CA VAL A 179 -1.25 -7.74 0.87
C VAL A 179 -0.87 -7.82 -0.60
N LEU A 180 -1.48 -6.99 -1.41
CA LEU A 180 -1.09 -6.73 -2.79
C LEU A 180 -0.17 -5.50 -2.81
N SER A 181 0.99 -5.57 -3.47
CA SER A 181 1.92 -4.43 -3.53
C SER A 181 2.55 -4.29 -4.94
N GLY A 182 3.74 -3.71 -5.04
CA GLY A 182 4.47 -3.54 -6.29
C GLY A 182 3.78 -2.59 -7.27
N SER A 183 3.85 -2.93 -8.56
CA SER A 183 3.33 -2.05 -9.62
C SER A 183 1.80 -1.95 -9.61
N ALA A 184 1.11 -3.03 -9.29
CA ALA A 184 -0.34 -3.06 -9.15
C ALA A 184 -0.85 -2.06 -8.09
N ALA A 185 -0.27 -2.07 -6.89
CA ALA A 185 -0.66 -1.13 -5.84
C ALA A 185 -0.35 0.33 -6.19
N LEU A 186 0.78 0.59 -6.86
CA LEU A 186 1.10 1.92 -7.39
C LEU A 186 0.06 2.40 -8.40
N LYS A 187 -0.36 1.54 -9.34
CA LYS A 187 -1.41 1.88 -10.34
C LYS A 187 -2.76 2.16 -9.68
N ILE A 188 -3.11 1.41 -8.63
CA ILE A 188 -4.32 1.66 -7.83
C ILE A 188 -4.23 3.02 -7.11
N ALA A 189 -3.05 3.38 -6.60
CA ALA A 189 -2.84 4.66 -5.93
C ALA A 189 -2.83 5.85 -6.92
N ASP A 190 -2.12 5.70 -8.04
CA ASP A 190 -1.91 6.71 -9.07
C ASP A 190 -2.52 6.30 -10.42
N VAL A 191 -3.80 6.59 -10.57
CA VAL A 191 -4.57 6.36 -11.80
C VAL A 191 -4.24 7.35 -12.92
N SER A 192 -3.34 8.30 -12.71
CA SER A 192 -3.07 9.38 -13.69
C SER A 192 -2.13 8.95 -14.81
N LYS A 193 -1.35 7.90 -14.59
CA LYS A 193 -0.35 7.39 -15.51
C LYS A 193 -0.93 6.13 -16.19
N GLY A 194 -1.27 6.24 -17.47
CA GLY A 194 -2.00 5.20 -18.22
C GLY A 194 -1.18 3.97 -18.61
N TRP A 195 -0.26 3.51 -17.77
CA TRP A 195 0.56 2.33 -18.03
C TRP A 195 -0.10 1.06 -17.50
N ASP A 196 0.33 -0.08 -18.05
CA ASP A 196 -0.08 -1.41 -17.61
C ASP A 196 0.96 -2.08 -16.71
N ASP A 197 0.44 -2.74 -15.69
CA ASP A 197 1.13 -3.67 -14.83
C ASP A 197 1.22 -5.02 -15.57
N GLY A 198 2.39 -5.62 -15.56
CA GLY A 198 2.62 -6.90 -16.24
C GLY A 198 2.28 -8.11 -15.36
N ASP A 199 2.26 -7.91 -14.04
CA ASP A 199 2.08 -8.92 -13.02
C ASP A 199 1.42 -8.37 -11.75
N LEU A 200 0.89 -9.30 -10.94
CA LEU A 200 0.28 -9.02 -9.65
C LEU A 200 1.12 -9.63 -8.52
N ASP A 201 1.65 -8.79 -7.63
CA ASP A 201 2.54 -9.21 -6.55
C ASP A 201 1.81 -9.28 -5.20
N PHE A 202 1.60 -10.48 -4.67
CA PHE A 202 1.08 -10.70 -3.32
C PHE A 202 2.21 -10.97 -2.33
N TYR A 203 2.16 -10.33 -1.17
CA TYR A 203 3.09 -10.55 -0.06
C TYR A 203 2.34 -11.20 1.08
N THR A 204 2.90 -12.26 1.65
CA THR A 204 2.22 -13.07 2.67
C THR A 204 3.15 -13.35 3.85
N PRO A 205 2.62 -13.47 5.08
CA PRO A 205 3.39 -13.96 6.22
C PRO A 205 4.03 -15.32 5.92
N ASN A 206 5.18 -15.60 6.55
CA ASN A 206 5.84 -16.91 6.45
C ASN A 206 4.89 -18.09 6.73
N SER A 207 4.02 -17.98 7.73
CA SER A 207 3.07 -19.03 8.14
C SER A 207 1.93 -19.28 7.13
N GLN A 208 1.67 -18.35 6.20
CA GLN A 208 0.47 -18.38 5.35
C GLN A 208 0.73 -18.78 3.90
N LEU A 209 2.01 -18.92 3.48
CA LEU A 209 2.38 -19.17 2.08
C LEU A 209 1.59 -20.34 1.46
N ARG A 210 1.60 -21.51 2.11
CA ARG A 210 0.93 -22.71 1.60
C ARG A 210 -0.57 -22.47 1.37
N ARG A 211 -1.22 -21.75 2.30
CA ARG A 211 -2.65 -21.45 2.24
C ARG A 211 -2.98 -20.53 1.07
N VAL A 212 -2.18 -19.47 0.89
CA VAL A 212 -2.35 -18.50 -0.20
C VAL A 212 -2.10 -19.14 -1.57
N VAL A 213 -1.02 -19.90 -1.72
CA VAL A 213 -0.70 -20.61 -2.98
C VAL A 213 -1.81 -21.61 -3.34
N ASN A 214 -2.31 -22.38 -2.36
CA ASN A 214 -3.43 -23.30 -2.59
C ASN A 214 -4.71 -22.57 -3.02
N TRP A 215 -4.98 -21.41 -2.43
CA TRP A 215 -6.13 -20.58 -2.83
C TRP A 215 -6.04 -20.18 -4.31
N PHE A 216 -4.89 -19.72 -4.78
CA PHE A 216 -4.71 -19.40 -6.21
C PHE A 216 -4.84 -20.64 -7.11
N ARG A 217 -4.35 -21.81 -6.67
CA ARG A 217 -4.49 -23.06 -7.44
C ARG A 217 -5.96 -23.45 -7.65
N MET A 218 -6.81 -23.24 -6.65
CA MET A 218 -8.26 -23.45 -6.78
C MET A 218 -8.90 -22.49 -7.80
N HIS A 219 -8.31 -21.31 -8.00
CA HIS A 219 -8.75 -20.30 -8.97
C HIS A 219 -8.03 -20.40 -10.32
N GLY A 220 -7.61 -21.61 -10.72
CA GLY A 220 -7.10 -21.86 -12.06
C GLY A 220 -5.63 -21.50 -12.29
N TYR A 221 -4.89 -21.10 -11.26
CA TYR A 221 -3.44 -20.86 -11.36
C TYR A 221 -2.63 -22.14 -11.20
N LYS A 222 -1.45 -22.20 -11.85
CA LYS A 222 -0.44 -23.24 -11.64
C LYS A 222 0.88 -22.59 -11.20
N VAL A 223 1.57 -23.23 -10.26
CA VAL A 223 2.94 -22.87 -9.91
C VAL A 223 3.82 -23.21 -11.11
N THR A 224 4.59 -22.23 -11.60
CA THR A 224 5.51 -22.39 -12.73
C THR A 224 6.96 -22.42 -12.29
N ARG A 225 7.29 -21.68 -11.24
CA ARG A 225 8.64 -21.60 -10.67
C ARG A 225 8.54 -21.27 -9.20
N VAL A 226 9.48 -21.78 -8.43
CA VAL A 226 9.74 -21.37 -7.04
C VAL A 226 11.17 -20.89 -6.99
N HIS A 227 11.40 -19.75 -6.34
CA HIS A 227 12.73 -19.18 -6.15
C HIS A 227 12.92 -18.89 -4.67
N ASP A 228 13.84 -19.59 -4.04
CA ASP A 228 14.27 -19.27 -2.68
C ASP A 228 15.13 -18.01 -2.74
N ALA A 229 14.78 -17.01 -1.94
CA ALA A 229 15.57 -15.79 -1.86
C ALA A 229 16.91 -16.16 -1.20
N PRO A 230 18.05 -15.92 -1.86
CA PRO A 230 19.34 -16.29 -1.32
C PRO A 230 19.60 -15.51 -0.03
N TYR A 231 19.34 -16.19 1.08
CA TYR A 231 19.81 -15.82 2.39
C TYR A 231 20.85 -16.84 2.79
N ASP A 232 22.10 -16.45 2.71
CA ASP A 232 23.12 -17.20 3.39
C ASP A 232 23.69 -16.33 4.51
N PRO A 233 23.26 -16.57 5.77
CA PRO A 233 23.87 -15.95 6.95
C PRO A 233 25.40 -16.10 6.97
N LYS A 234 25.94 -17.15 6.34
CA LYS A 234 27.37 -17.48 6.30
C LYS A 234 28.13 -16.74 5.20
N THR A 235 27.44 -16.18 4.19
CA THR A 235 28.05 -15.29 3.18
C THR A 235 28.19 -13.85 3.66
N LEU A 236 27.71 -13.53 4.87
CA LEU A 236 28.09 -12.30 5.52
C LEU A 236 29.60 -12.38 5.79
N PRO A 237 30.44 -11.51 5.21
CA PRO A 237 31.86 -11.49 5.52
C PRO A 237 32.01 -11.33 7.02
N GLN A 238 32.64 -12.30 7.68
CA GLN A 238 32.90 -12.27 9.12
C GLN A 238 33.94 -11.21 9.51
N ASP A 239 34.56 -10.52 8.55
CA ASP A 239 35.60 -9.54 8.83
C ASP A 239 35.14 -8.50 9.84
N GLU A 240 35.70 -8.44 11.03
CA GLU A 240 35.18 -7.65 12.15
C GLU A 240 35.28 -6.12 11.95
N LYS A 241 35.77 -5.64 10.79
CA LYS A 241 36.21 -4.26 10.58
C LYS A 241 35.18 -3.28 10.00
N GLU A 242 34.05 -3.73 9.44
CA GLU A 242 33.01 -2.76 9.03
C GLU A 242 31.87 -2.66 10.04
N PRO A 243 31.30 -1.47 10.21
CA PRO A 243 30.12 -1.29 11.05
C PRO A 243 28.98 -2.20 10.59
N VAL A 244 28.58 -3.11 11.47
CA VAL A 244 27.52 -4.14 11.33
C VAL A 244 26.24 -3.60 10.68
N ILE A 245 25.96 -2.30 10.88
CA ILE A 245 24.80 -1.59 10.34
C ILE A 245 24.78 -1.64 8.81
N ASN A 246 25.89 -1.39 8.10
CA ASN A 246 25.88 -1.36 6.63
C ASN A 246 25.72 -2.76 5.99
N ARG A 247 26.14 -3.83 6.70
CA ARG A 247 26.11 -5.22 6.18
C ARG A 247 24.73 -5.86 6.22
N SER A 248 23.95 -5.54 7.24
CA SER A 248 22.64 -6.14 7.46
C SER A 248 21.63 -5.70 6.37
N PHE A 249 21.68 -4.45 5.93
CA PHE A 249 20.64 -3.93 5.02
C PHE A 249 20.76 -4.40 3.56
N ALA A 250 21.95 -4.66 3.02
CA ALA A 250 22.14 -5.10 1.63
C ALA A 250 21.73 -6.57 1.37
N VAL A 251 21.70 -7.39 2.42
CA VAL A 251 21.44 -8.85 2.35
C VAL A 251 20.02 -9.22 2.81
N HIS A 252 19.34 -8.37 3.57
CA HIS A 252 18.02 -8.67 4.11
C HIS A 252 16.89 -8.05 3.27
N SER A 253 16.46 -8.73 2.20
CA SER A 253 15.20 -8.37 1.53
C SER A 253 13.95 -8.66 2.37
N CYS A 254 14.10 -9.29 3.54
CA CYS A 254 13.03 -9.91 4.34
C CYS A 254 12.15 -10.90 3.55
N MET A 255 12.56 -11.30 2.35
CA MET A 255 11.87 -12.31 1.53
C MET A 255 12.48 -13.68 1.78
N GLU A 256 11.65 -14.68 2.01
CA GLU A 256 12.08 -16.08 2.12
C GLU A 256 12.03 -16.76 0.75
N GLN A 257 10.90 -16.63 0.07
CA GLN A 257 10.63 -17.37 -1.16
C GLN A 257 9.72 -16.55 -2.08
N ILE A 258 9.88 -16.73 -3.39
CA ILE A 258 8.98 -16.21 -4.42
C ILE A 258 8.39 -17.39 -5.19
N VAL A 259 7.07 -17.52 -5.14
CA VAL A 259 6.31 -18.52 -5.91
C VAL A 259 5.70 -17.81 -7.11
N TYR A 260 6.13 -18.20 -8.30
CA TYR A 260 5.59 -17.70 -9.57
C TYR A 260 4.40 -18.57 -9.98
N LEU A 261 3.27 -17.92 -10.25
CA LEU A 261 2.05 -18.58 -10.70
C LEU A 261 1.60 -18.02 -12.04
N LYS A 262 0.98 -18.89 -12.83
CA LYS A 262 0.42 -18.54 -14.14
C LYS A 262 -0.97 -19.10 -14.30
N HIS A 263 -1.92 -18.29 -14.78
CA HIS A 263 -3.28 -18.76 -15.03
C HIS A 263 -3.28 -19.77 -16.18
N LYS A 264 -3.95 -20.92 -16.00
CA LYS A 264 -3.94 -22.02 -16.98
C LYS A 264 -4.52 -21.63 -18.33
N VAL A 265 -5.58 -20.82 -18.33
CA VAL A 265 -6.31 -20.38 -19.54
C VAL A 265 -5.81 -19.01 -20.04
N PHE A 266 -5.87 -17.98 -19.19
CA PHE A 266 -5.64 -16.59 -19.61
C PHE A 266 -4.19 -16.12 -19.65
N ASN A 267 -3.22 -16.98 -19.30
CA ASN A 267 -1.80 -16.67 -19.37
C ASN A 267 -1.32 -15.50 -18.49
N THR A 268 -2.17 -14.97 -17.60
CA THR A 268 -1.82 -13.93 -16.61
C THR A 268 -0.85 -14.47 -15.56
N VAL A 269 0.03 -13.60 -15.06
CA VAL A 269 1.10 -13.95 -14.12
C VAL A 269 0.85 -13.30 -12.76
N LEU A 270 1.06 -14.07 -11.69
CA LEU A 270 1.05 -13.61 -10.32
C LEU A 270 2.34 -14.07 -9.62
N ASN A 271 2.80 -13.30 -8.66
CA ASN A 271 3.88 -13.69 -7.77
C ASN A 271 3.34 -13.72 -6.33
N VAL A 272 3.69 -14.75 -5.56
CA VAL A 272 3.47 -14.79 -4.11
C VAL A 272 4.83 -14.75 -3.44
N ILE A 273 5.11 -13.64 -2.76
CA ILE A 273 6.34 -13.36 -2.05
C ILE A 273 6.10 -13.68 -0.57
N GLN A 274 6.81 -14.68 -0.07
CA GLN A 274 6.81 -15.05 1.34
C GLN A 274 7.74 -14.11 2.10
N SER A 275 7.22 -13.46 3.14
CA SER A 275 8.03 -12.76 4.13
C SER A 275 8.78 -13.76 5.02
N ARG A 276 9.94 -13.38 5.56
CA ARG A 276 10.64 -14.12 6.61
C ARG A 276 10.01 -13.98 8.00
N SER A 277 9.13 -13.00 8.16
CA SER A 277 8.40 -12.77 9.41
C SER A 277 6.91 -12.97 9.21
N GLU A 278 6.16 -12.90 10.31
CA GLU A 278 4.69 -12.89 10.27
C GLU A 278 4.11 -11.59 9.68
N SER A 279 4.96 -10.62 9.32
CA SER A 279 4.53 -9.41 8.65
C SER A 279 4.75 -9.50 7.15
N ALA A 280 3.67 -9.55 6.37
CA ALA A 280 3.70 -9.41 4.92
C ALA A 280 4.30 -8.06 4.44
N LEU A 281 4.36 -7.06 5.32
CA LEU A 281 4.88 -5.73 5.00
C LEU A 281 6.40 -5.64 5.12
N ALA A 282 7.05 -6.55 5.86
CA ALA A 282 8.48 -6.47 6.12
C ALA A 282 9.34 -6.44 4.83
N PRO A 283 9.03 -7.22 3.77
CA PRO A 283 9.77 -7.09 2.51
C PRO A 283 9.61 -5.75 1.80
N LEU A 284 8.50 -5.04 2.03
CA LEU A 284 8.18 -3.81 1.29
C LEU A 284 9.15 -2.68 1.63
N THR A 285 9.70 -2.65 2.85
CA THR A 285 10.62 -1.60 3.29
C THR A 285 12.00 -1.70 2.62
N PHE A 286 12.29 -2.81 1.93
CA PHE A 286 13.57 -3.06 1.24
C PHE A 286 13.49 -2.87 -0.27
N PHE A 287 12.38 -2.35 -0.79
CA PHE A 287 12.29 -2.05 -2.22
C PHE A 287 13.21 -0.90 -2.64
N HIS A 288 13.59 -0.92 -3.92
CA HIS A 288 14.49 0.05 -4.54
C HIS A 288 13.98 1.48 -4.56
N SER A 289 12.68 1.70 -4.39
CA SER A 289 12.13 3.04 -4.26
C SER A 289 10.80 3.08 -3.52
N THR A 290 10.45 4.26 -3.04
CA THR A 290 9.19 4.50 -2.32
C THR A 290 7.93 4.33 -3.17
N LEU A 291 8.04 4.34 -4.50
CA LEU A 291 6.89 4.19 -5.41
C LEU A 291 6.21 2.81 -5.29
N VAL A 292 6.99 1.78 -4.99
CA VAL A 292 6.53 0.39 -4.92
C VAL A 292 6.33 -0.10 -3.48
N MET A 293 6.39 0.81 -2.50
CA MET A 293 6.11 0.54 -1.08
C MET A 293 4.63 0.74 -0.73
N ASN A 294 3.80 1.10 -1.71
CA ASN A 294 2.35 1.18 -1.56
C ASN A 294 1.76 -0.23 -1.50
N PHE A 295 0.66 -0.42 -0.79
CA PHE A 295 0.01 -1.74 -0.72
C PHE A 295 -1.50 -1.65 -0.58
N VAL A 296 -2.18 -2.75 -0.90
CA VAL A 296 -3.61 -2.95 -0.74
C VAL A 296 -3.80 -4.14 0.19
N SER A 297 -4.50 -3.92 1.30
CA SER A 297 -4.92 -5.00 2.20
C SER A 297 -6.32 -5.48 1.82
N GLY A 298 -6.83 -6.51 2.50
CA GLY A 298 -8.22 -6.94 2.33
C GLY A 298 -9.25 -5.82 2.61
N ASN A 299 -8.86 -4.78 3.36
CA ASN A 299 -9.77 -3.73 3.84
C ASN A 299 -9.52 -2.33 3.27
N GLY A 300 -8.37 -2.07 2.64
CA GLY A 300 -8.06 -0.72 2.18
C GLY A 300 -6.83 -0.62 1.31
N VAL A 301 -6.57 0.60 0.84
CA VAL A 301 -5.39 0.98 0.06
C VAL A 301 -4.53 1.89 0.91
N VAL A 302 -3.24 1.60 0.98
CA VAL A 302 -2.25 2.37 1.72
C VAL A 302 -1.24 2.93 0.73
N CYS A 303 -1.15 4.26 0.70
CA CYS A 303 -0.06 4.96 0.04
C CYS A 303 0.92 5.44 1.10
N ALA A 304 2.09 4.83 1.18
CA ALA A 304 3.08 5.11 2.22
C ALA A 304 3.68 6.52 2.04
N TYR A 305 3.84 6.97 0.80
CA TYR A 305 4.46 8.25 0.46
C TYR A 305 3.54 9.08 -0.44
N PRO A 306 2.40 9.59 0.07
CA PRO A 306 1.36 10.19 -0.76
C PRO A 306 1.84 11.46 -1.46
N LYS A 307 2.56 12.36 -0.78
CA LYS A 307 3.08 13.60 -1.40
C LYS A 307 4.00 13.30 -2.58
N LEU A 308 4.94 12.36 -2.41
CA LEU A 308 5.87 11.95 -3.47
C LEU A 308 5.13 11.26 -4.62
N THR A 309 4.36 10.21 -4.31
CA THR A 309 3.65 9.39 -5.30
C THR A 309 2.70 10.25 -6.15
N MET A 310 1.91 11.13 -5.53
CA MET A 310 0.93 11.98 -6.21
C MET A 310 1.57 13.11 -7.04
N ASN A 311 2.85 13.41 -6.79
CA ASN A 311 3.66 14.32 -7.59
C ASN A 311 4.49 13.60 -8.66
N GLY A 312 4.28 12.28 -8.83
CA GLY A 312 5.05 11.47 -9.77
C GLY A 312 6.53 11.39 -9.38
N LYS A 313 6.85 11.48 -8.08
CA LYS A 313 8.21 11.39 -7.54
C LYS A 313 8.37 10.15 -6.67
N GLY A 314 9.56 9.56 -6.69
CA GLY A 314 10.00 8.50 -5.78
C GLY A 314 11.32 8.86 -5.13
N MET A 315 11.57 8.36 -3.93
CA MET A 315 12.92 8.36 -3.34
C MET A 315 13.55 7.00 -3.58
N VAL A 316 14.82 6.99 -4.00
CA VAL A 316 15.61 5.76 -4.12
C VAL A 316 15.98 5.30 -2.73
N ASN A 317 15.81 4.00 -2.46
CA ASN A 317 16.28 3.42 -1.22
C ASN A 317 17.81 3.31 -1.28
N GLY A 318 18.50 4.23 -0.60
CA GLY A 318 19.96 4.36 -0.64
C GLY A 318 20.71 3.13 -0.13
N VAL A 319 20.05 2.22 0.59
CA VAL A 319 20.58 0.90 0.95
C VAL A 319 20.98 0.08 -0.30
N LEU A 320 20.33 0.32 -1.44
CA LEU A 320 20.64 -0.36 -2.70
C LEU A 320 21.64 0.40 -3.57
N SER A 321 22.09 1.58 -3.15
CA SER A 321 23.17 2.28 -3.85
C SER A 321 24.47 1.54 -3.54
N PRO A 322 25.21 1.05 -4.56
CA PRO A 322 26.53 0.50 -4.32
C PRO A 322 27.37 1.59 -3.65
N GLY A 323 27.88 1.30 -2.45
CA GLY A 323 28.74 2.24 -1.73
C GLY A 323 29.98 2.58 -2.57
N PRO A 324 30.59 3.76 -2.36
CA PRO A 324 31.86 4.09 -3.00
C PRO A 324 32.90 3.04 -2.60
N GLY A 325 33.34 2.22 -3.56
CA GLY A 325 34.25 1.08 -3.35
C GLY A 325 33.72 -0.27 -3.85
N PHE A 326 32.44 -0.39 -4.21
CA PHE A 326 31.93 -1.55 -4.95
C PHE A 326 32.06 -1.31 -6.46
N GLU A 327 33.26 -1.56 -7.00
CA GLU A 327 33.48 -1.61 -8.47
C GLU A 327 32.64 -2.71 -9.15
N ASP A 328 32.06 -3.64 -8.38
CA ASP A 328 31.03 -4.57 -8.82
C ASP A 328 29.62 -3.94 -8.90
N THR A 329 29.54 -2.76 -9.52
CA THR A 329 28.27 -2.13 -9.96
C THR A 329 27.45 -3.06 -10.89
N TRP A 330 28.08 -4.14 -11.37
CA TRP A 330 27.54 -5.19 -12.22
C TRP A 330 26.98 -6.42 -11.48
N SER A 331 26.84 -6.38 -10.15
CA SER A 331 26.14 -7.47 -9.47
C SER A 331 24.71 -7.64 -10.03
N PRO A 332 24.19 -8.87 -10.19
CA PRO A 332 22.84 -9.13 -10.68
C PRO A 332 21.71 -8.41 -9.90
N ARG A 333 22.00 -7.96 -8.67
CA ARG A 333 21.07 -7.17 -7.84
C ARG A 333 21.07 -5.70 -8.23
N GLY A 334 22.25 -5.10 -8.42
CA GLY A 334 22.38 -3.71 -8.88
C GLY A 334 21.71 -3.50 -10.24
N THR A 335 21.92 -4.42 -11.17
CA THR A 335 21.29 -4.38 -12.50
C THR A 335 19.76 -4.48 -12.43
N ARG A 336 19.19 -5.32 -11.55
CA ARG A 336 17.72 -5.39 -11.35
C ARG A 336 17.13 -4.14 -10.71
N ALA A 337 17.79 -3.57 -9.71
CA ALA A 337 17.34 -2.33 -9.07
C ALA A 337 17.36 -1.18 -10.08
N VAL A 338 18.45 -1.03 -10.83
CA VAL A 338 18.58 -0.03 -11.90
C VAL A 338 17.53 -0.23 -12.99
N ALA A 339 17.33 -1.46 -13.48
CA ALA A 339 16.30 -1.76 -14.46
C ALA A 339 14.88 -1.43 -13.94
N ALA A 340 14.63 -1.66 -12.64
CA ALA A 340 13.36 -1.28 -12.03
C ALA A 340 13.19 0.24 -11.95
N LEU A 341 14.24 1.00 -11.63
CA LEU A 341 14.21 2.47 -11.65
C LEU A 341 13.93 3.00 -13.06
N ILE A 342 14.66 2.50 -14.07
CA ILE A 342 14.44 2.85 -15.49
C ILE A 342 12.98 2.58 -15.89
N LYS A 343 12.45 1.39 -15.56
CA LYS A 343 11.05 1.03 -15.80
C LYS A 343 10.06 2.06 -15.24
N TYR A 344 10.30 2.64 -14.06
CA TYR A 344 9.41 3.66 -13.50
C TYR A 344 9.67 5.06 -14.08
N GLN A 345 10.90 5.37 -14.49
CA GLN A 345 11.18 6.59 -15.26
C GLN A 345 10.43 6.60 -16.59
N ASP A 346 10.42 5.48 -17.31
CA ASP A 346 9.68 5.29 -18.56
C ASP A 346 8.16 5.43 -18.37
N ARG A 347 7.66 5.13 -17.16
CA ARG A 347 6.26 5.35 -16.75
C ARG A 347 5.98 6.80 -16.35
N GLY A 348 6.98 7.69 -16.46
CA GLY A 348 6.88 9.12 -16.20
C GLY A 348 7.01 9.49 -14.72
N TYR A 349 7.69 8.68 -13.91
CA TYR A 349 8.09 9.04 -12.55
C TYR A 349 9.51 9.65 -12.54
N LYS A 350 9.78 10.53 -11.56
CA LYS A 350 11.10 11.10 -11.30
C LYS A 350 11.64 10.58 -9.97
N PHE A 351 12.96 10.40 -9.87
CA PHE A 351 13.59 10.04 -8.62
C PHE A 351 14.30 11.24 -8.02
N VAL A 352 14.09 11.47 -6.72
CA VAL A 352 14.80 12.51 -5.96
C VAL A 352 15.79 11.83 -5.01
N GLN A 353 17.00 12.38 -4.94
CA GLN A 353 17.98 12.06 -3.89
C GLN A 353 17.91 13.17 -2.84
N GLY A 354 18.04 12.84 -1.56
CA GLY A 354 17.83 13.76 -0.42
C GLY A 354 18.85 14.89 -0.28
N VAL A 355 19.50 15.31 -1.38
CA VAL A 355 20.54 16.33 -1.44
C VAL A 355 20.09 17.54 -2.28
N GLU A 356 18.93 17.48 -2.94
CA GLU A 356 18.33 18.70 -3.48
C GLU A 356 17.87 19.54 -2.28
N GLU A 357 18.70 20.51 -1.88
CA GLU A 357 18.33 21.56 -0.95
C GLU A 357 16.95 22.08 -1.35
N ASP A 358 16.00 21.97 -0.42
CA ASP A 358 14.60 22.36 -0.62
C ASP A 358 14.55 23.89 -0.73
N ASN A 359 14.91 24.43 -1.90
CA ASN A 359 14.88 25.86 -2.21
C ASN A 359 13.45 26.44 -2.18
N THR A 360 12.45 25.61 -1.91
CA THR A 360 11.06 26.00 -1.67
C THR A 360 10.91 26.97 -0.50
N GLU A 361 11.79 26.93 0.52
CA GLU A 361 11.77 27.95 1.59
C GLU A 361 12.35 29.30 1.14
N GLN A 362 13.19 29.33 0.10
CA GLN A 362 13.77 30.58 -0.41
C GLN A 362 12.81 31.35 -1.36
N GLU A 363 11.84 30.70 -1.99
CA GLU A 363 10.85 31.38 -2.84
C GLU A 363 9.72 32.08 -2.06
N GLU A 364 9.35 31.59 -0.87
CA GLU A 364 8.34 32.27 -0.04
C GLU A 364 8.89 33.56 0.60
N HIS A 365 10.18 33.62 0.91
CA HIS A 365 10.80 34.85 1.44
C HIS A 365 11.05 35.94 0.38
N ARG A 366 11.10 35.61 -0.92
CA ARG A 366 11.29 36.61 -2.00
C ARG A 366 10.01 37.33 -2.44
N LYS A 367 8.83 36.89 -1.98
CA LYS A 367 7.53 37.55 -2.32
C LYS A 367 6.99 38.46 -1.22
N GLY A 368 7.74 38.64 -0.12
CA GLY A 368 7.39 39.54 0.98
C GLY A 368 8.49 40.56 1.24
N GLY A 369 8.65 41.53 0.36
CA GLY A 369 9.47 42.73 0.56
C GLY A 369 8.80 43.94 -0.11
N PRO A 370 8.75 45.10 0.57
CA PRO A 370 7.85 46.23 0.28
C PRO A 370 8.05 46.95 -1.05
#